data_AF-A0A5Q3L413-F1
#
_entry.id   AF-A0A5Q3L413-F1
#
_cell.length_a   1.000
_cell.length_b   1.000
_cell.length_c   1.000
_cell.angle_alpha   90.00
_cell.angle_beta   90.00
_cell.angle_gamma   90.00
#
_symmetry.space_group_name_H-M   'P 1'
#
loop_
_entity.id
_entity.type
_entity.pdbx_description
1 polymer ?
#
loop_
_entity_poly.entity_id
_entity_poly.type
_entity_poly.pdbx_seq_one_letter_code
_entity_poly.pdbx_strand_id
1 'polypeptide(L)'
;MKPTIASLLLLSVGFFSGLSPEFTFAQAKLRPQYLKVAGEYYDHLLSQTQSHSSAIPWWGVKSDFLTTTIQAKSSLWPLPTNAPQKQANLAYELSILHGMRVLAELTDRGSYRLASNRYLSFYLQQGFPKGSNRLAWGKANYFDFAKNCPVCDSSESLSIFNRPVPWEMLWDVSPERTKLVILDLESQLQPLWPVQASESKKEIPSADIPKISAVQIGISMQAFAFLYHKSGDLHWLQRARHCGDLLNQSQKKNQSTQGNLQWQHSFDQVTVAYCFMKSWREVAGEQNWGGSAKEMILAFDQSAFEDEEGRWNSVDWNAESHPIPCWESLRSSEVDFTEPSVGELGRIAAYVGGVTRDQRCLNIANRAFQQLERAPIPTRMDLHCGATGLGLALDLYDLQGEKRYLEFASKIAQALHKQDALRFAMSPTQTEQNSAGLQRSHVGDVLLGLIRLDHRTLRMRSVRTTDWTY
;
A
#
# COMPACT_ATOMS: atom_id res chain seq x y z
N MET A 1 9.30 -48.72 23.84
CA MET A 1 8.43 -49.18 22.74
C MET A 1 7.65 -47.97 22.23
N LYS A 2 7.86 -47.59 20.97
CA LYS A 2 7.20 -46.46 20.30
C LYS A 2 5.90 -46.95 19.67
N PRO A 3 4.76 -46.24 19.74
CA PRO A 3 3.66 -46.47 18.85
C PRO A 3 3.77 -45.58 17.61
N THR A 4 3.75 -46.22 16.46
CA THR A 4 3.68 -45.66 15.11
C THR A 4 2.24 -45.21 14.84
N ILE A 5 2.00 -43.92 14.59
CA ILE A 5 0.70 -43.45 14.09
C ILE A 5 0.81 -43.28 12.57
N ALA A 6 0.08 -44.13 11.88
CA ALA A 6 -0.07 -44.15 10.44
C ALA A 6 -1.11 -43.11 9.98
N SER A 7 -0.74 -42.40 8.92
CA SER A 7 -1.55 -42.06 7.73
C SER A 7 -3.05 -41.73 7.91
N LEU A 8 -3.38 -40.45 7.78
CA LEU A 8 -4.70 -39.98 7.34
C LEU A 8 -4.52 -38.87 6.29
N LEU A 9 -4.26 -39.31 5.06
CA LEU A 9 -4.30 -38.51 3.84
C LEU A 9 -5.75 -38.47 3.36
N LEU A 10 -6.49 -37.41 3.72
CA LEU A 10 -7.80 -37.12 3.15
C LEU A 10 -7.61 -36.27 1.88
N LEU A 11 -7.73 -36.95 0.75
CA LEU A 11 -7.89 -36.39 -0.59
C LEU A 11 -9.19 -35.58 -0.67
N SER A 12 -9.10 -34.25 -0.70
CA SER A 12 -10.16 -33.38 -1.21
C SER A 12 -9.89 -33.04 -2.67
N VAL A 13 -10.17 -34.00 -3.56
CA VAL A 13 -10.31 -33.74 -5.00
C VAL A 13 -11.69 -33.11 -5.20
N GLY A 14 -11.75 -31.79 -5.06
CA GLY A 14 -12.93 -30.98 -5.38
C GLY A 14 -13.07 -30.80 -6.89
N PHE A 15 -14.20 -31.25 -7.41
CA PHE A 15 -14.70 -31.09 -8.77
C PHE A 15 -14.52 -29.66 -9.33
N PHE A 16 -13.70 -29.50 -10.37
CA PHE A 16 -13.79 -28.40 -11.33
C PHE A 16 -14.17 -28.98 -12.70
N SER A 17 -15.41 -29.46 -12.83
CA SER A 17 -15.98 -29.88 -14.11
C SER A 17 -17.21 -29.02 -14.41
N GLY A 18 -17.01 -27.90 -15.09
CA GLY A 18 -18.11 -27.02 -15.45
C GLY A 18 -17.69 -25.64 -15.93
N LEU A 19 -16.74 -25.53 -16.87
CA LEU A 19 -16.55 -24.30 -17.63
C LEU A 19 -16.46 -24.64 -19.12
N SER A 20 -17.47 -24.18 -19.87
CA SER A 20 -17.60 -24.41 -21.31
C SER A 20 -16.40 -23.84 -22.09
N PRO A 21 -15.97 -24.48 -23.20
CA PRO A 21 -14.84 -24.03 -24.03
C PRO A 21 -15.16 -22.81 -24.92
N GLU A 22 -16.37 -22.26 -24.87
CA GLU A 22 -16.85 -21.25 -25.82
C GLU A 22 -16.51 -19.80 -25.44
N PHE A 23 -15.35 -19.57 -24.84
CA PHE A 23 -14.75 -18.23 -24.86
C PHE A 23 -13.95 -18.11 -26.16
N THR A 24 -14.70 -17.89 -27.25
CA THR A 24 -14.21 -17.84 -28.63
C THR A 24 -13.03 -16.89 -28.84
N PHE A 25 -12.01 -17.41 -29.53
CA PHE A 25 -10.79 -16.75 -30.03
C PHE A 25 -11.00 -15.35 -30.64
N ALA A 26 -12.21 -15.01 -31.11
CA ALA A 26 -12.54 -13.72 -31.70
C ALA A 26 -12.45 -12.55 -30.70
N GLN A 27 -12.73 -12.77 -29.41
CA GLN A 27 -12.56 -11.72 -28.39
C GLN A 27 -11.09 -11.52 -27.96
N ALA A 28 -10.18 -12.43 -28.31
CA ALA A 28 -8.75 -12.28 -27.98
C ALA A 28 -8.06 -11.18 -28.81
N LYS A 29 -8.59 -10.83 -29.99
CA LYS A 29 -8.01 -9.82 -30.89
C LYS A 29 -8.27 -8.37 -30.51
N LEU A 30 -9.23 -8.10 -29.63
CA LEU A 30 -9.61 -6.74 -29.20
C LEU A 30 -9.27 -6.45 -27.73
N ARG A 31 -8.66 -7.41 -27.02
CA ARG A 31 -8.24 -7.19 -25.63
C ARG A 31 -6.96 -6.36 -25.63
N PRO A 32 -6.92 -5.23 -24.91
CA PRO A 32 -5.65 -4.61 -24.58
C PRO A 32 -4.77 -5.69 -23.94
N GLN A 33 -3.57 -5.89 -24.47
CA GLN A 33 -2.59 -6.77 -23.86
C GLN A 33 -2.03 -6.03 -22.64
N TYR A 34 -2.68 -6.16 -21.49
CA TYR A 34 -2.35 -5.33 -20.32
C TYR A 34 -0.93 -5.60 -19.81
N LEU A 35 -0.42 -6.84 -19.97
CA LEU A 35 1.00 -7.14 -19.76
C LEU A 35 1.92 -6.34 -20.69
N LYS A 36 1.53 -6.16 -21.96
CA LYS A 36 2.30 -5.35 -22.92
C LYS A 36 2.33 -3.89 -22.50
N VAL A 37 1.19 -3.34 -22.07
CA VAL A 37 1.12 -1.95 -21.56
C VAL A 37 2.03 -1.76 -20.35
N ALA A 38 1.99 -2.68 -19.38
CA ALA A 38 2.88 -2.63 -18.23
C ALA A 38 4.36 -2.78 -18.63
N GLY A 39 4.67 -3.69 -19.56
CA GLY A 39 6.01 -3.87 -20.11
C GLY A 39 6.54 -2.63 -20.82
N GLU A 40 5.74 -2.00 -21.69
CA GLU A 40 6.07 -0.75 -22.38
C GLU A 40 6.34 0.39 -21.39
N TYR A 41 5.56 0.48 -20.30
CA TYR A 41 5.81 1.44 -19.24
C TYR A 41 7.18 1.20 -18.58
N TYR A 42 7.48 -0.05 -18.18
CA TYR A 42 8.76 -0.35 -17.55
C TYR A 42 9.95 -0.22 -18.50
N ASP A 43 9.80 -0.59 -19.76
CA ASP A 43 10.82 -0.40 -20.80
C ASP A 43 11.09 1.09 -21.01
N HIS A 44 10.04 1.92 -21.07
CA HIS A 44 10.18 3.38 -21.11
C HIS A 44 10.92 3.89 -19.87
N LEU A 45 10.48 3.51 -18.67
CA LEU A 45 11.10 3.92 -17.42
C LEU A 45 12.58 3.54 -17.36
N LEU A 46 12.95 2.32 -17.78
CA LEU A 46 14.33 1.85 -17.89
C LEU A 46 15.14 2.63 -18.91
N SER A 47 14.58 2.95 -20.08
CA SER A 47 15.28 3.68 -21.13
C SER A 47 15.70 5.09 -20.70
N GLN A 48 14.90 5.74 -19.84
CA GLN A 48 15.23 7.05 -19.26
C GLN A 48 16.43 6.98 -18.31
N THR A 49 16.65 5.82 -17.68
CA THR A 49 17.77 5.64 -16.73
C THR A 49 19.12 5.46 -17.43
N GLN A 50 19.14 4.88 -18.64
CA GLN A 50 20.38 4.57 -19.37
C GLN A 50 21.02 5.77 -20.04
N SER A 51 20.27 6.84 -20.28
CA SER A 51 20.75 8.05 -20.97
C SER A 51 21.67 8.95 -20.12
N HIS A 52 21.78 8.67 -18.82
CA HIS A 52 22.60 9.43 -17.89
C HIS A 52 23.86 8.64 -17.54
N SER A 53 25.04 9.23 -17.78
CA SER A 53 26.36 8.61 -17.63
C SER A 53 26.73 8.17 -16.20
N SER A 54 25.90 8.47 -15.21
CA SER A 54 26.03 7.98 -13.85
C SER A 54 25.44 6.56 -13.74
N ALA A 55 26.22 5.59 -13.27
CA ALA A 55 25.82 4.20 -13.01
C ALA A 55 24.73 4.01 -11.92
N ILE A 56 23.99 5.07 -11.59
CA ILE A 56 22.96 5.11 -10.57
C ILE A 56 21.61 4.80 -11.25
N PRO A 57 20.93 3.70 -10.90
CA PRO A 57 19.58 3.45 -11.37
C PRO A 57 18.68 4.53 -10.76
N TRP A 58 18.26 5.51 -11.55
CA TRP A 58 17.36 6.57 -11.10
C TRP A 58 16.22 6.77 -12.08
N TRP A 59 15.00 6.70 -11.57
CA TRP A 59 13.76 6.89 -12.31
C TRP A 59 13.00 8.12 -11.80
N GLY A 60 13.49 8.73 -10.70
CA GLY A 60 12.88 9.89 -10.02
C GLY A 60 13.07 11.23 -10.73
N VAL A 61 13.63 11.25 -11.94
CA VAL A 61 13.75 12.48 -12.72
C VAL A 61 12.34 12.86 -13.21
N LYS A 62 11.86 14.04 -12.78
CA LYS A 62 10.87 14.80 -13.58
C LYS A 62 11.44 14.85 -14.99
N SER A 63 10.94 14.01 -15.89
CA SER A 63 11.35 14.07 -17.29
C SER A 63 11.07 15.48 -17.78
N ASP A 64 12.12 16.19 -18.20
CA ASP A 64 12.02 17.48 -18.87
C ASP A 64 11.29 17.28 -20.21
N PHE A 65 9.96 17.23 -20.16
CA PHE A 65 9.11 17.25 -21.35
C PHE A 65 8.86 18.67 -21.89
N LEU A 66 9.54 19.70 -21.35
CA LEU A 66 9.30 21.10 -21.70
C LEU A 66 10.54 21.90 -22.15
N THR A 67 11.69 21.28 -22.42
CA THR A 67 12.85 22.03 -22.96
C THR A 67 12.82 22.24 -24.47
N THR A 68 11.67 22.07 -25.13
CA THR A 68 11.42 22.67 -26.45
C THR A 68 10.35 23.76 -26.34
N THR A 69 10.85 24.98 -26.10
CA THR A 69 10.30 26.24 -26.63
C THR A 69 9.03 26.80 -25.97
N ILE A 70 9.17 27.41 -24.79
CA ILE A 70 8.34 28.58 -24.44
C ILE A 70 9.24 29.67 -23.85
N GLN A 71 9.66 30.60 -24.71
CA GLN A 71 10.24 31.87 -24.27
C GLN A 71 9.13 32.76 -23.68
N ALA A 72 9.34 33.14 -22.42
CA ALA A 72 8.97 34.40 -21.75
C ALA A 72 7.71 35.17 -22.18
N LYS A 73 6.82 35.43 -21.20
CA LYS A 73 6.52 36.78 -20.67
C LYS A 73 5.44 36.72 -19.59
N SER A 74 5.80 37.03 -18.35
CA SER A 74 5.27 38.19 -17.61
C SER A 74 5.54 38.06 -16.11
N SER A 75 6.09 39.12 -15.56
CA SER A 75 6.39 39.42 -14.17
C SER A 75 5.17 39.41 -13.26
N LEU A 76 5.26 38.70 -12.14
CA LEU A 76 4.89 39.07 -10.75
C LEU A 76 4.88 37.76 -9.93
N TRP A 77 5.58 37.76 -8.79
CA TRP A 77 5.95 36.64 -7.90
C TRP A 77 7.31 35.98 -8.20
N PRO A 78 8.24 35.92 -7.23
CA PRO A 78 9.44 35.12 -7.37
C PRO A 78 9.04 33.64 -7.27
N LEU A 79 8.85 32.98 -8.42
CA LEU A 79 8.93 31.52 -8.47
C LEU A 79 10.33 31.13 -7.97
N PRO A 80 10.47 30.19 -7.01
CA PRO A 80 11.78 29.66 -6.72
C PRO A 80 12.31 29.05 -8.01
N THR A 81 13.53 29.42 -8.39
CA THR A 81 14.30 28.99 -9.57
C THR A 81 14.70 27.51 -9.52
N ASN A 82 13.85 26.68 -8.90
CA ASN A 82 14.05 25.26 -8.73
C ASN A 82 13.95 24.58 -10.09
N ALA A 83 15.12 24.30 -10.67
CA ALA A 83 15.27 23.14 -11.53
C ALA A 83 14.51 21.96 -10.89
N PRO A 84 13.84 21.11 -11.69
CA PRO A 84 13.20 19.92 -11.17
C PRO A 84 14.19 19.16 -10.27
N GLN A 85 13.99 19.20 -8.95
CA GLN A 85 14.87 18.48 -8.04
C GLN A 85 14.75 17.00 -8.38
N LYS A 86 15.89 16.40 -8.74
CA LYS A 86 15.99 14.97 -9.07
C LYS A 86 15.93 14.21 -7.75
N GLN A 87 14.72 13.98 -7.26
CA GLN A 87 14.46 13.29 -5.99
C GLN A 87 13.96 11.88 -6.26
N ALA A 88 14.49 10.89 -5.53
CA ALA A 88 13.86 9.59 -5.39
C ALA A 88 13.31 9.42 -3.98
N ASN A 89 12.21 8.70 -3.87
CA ASN A 89 11.63 8.40 -2.57
C ASN A 89 11.09 6.98 -2.60
N LEU A 90 11.85 6.09 -1.96
CA LEU A 90 11.60 4.67 -2.02
C LEU A 90 10.17 4.33 -1.59
N ALA A 91 9.61 4.99 -0.58
CA ALA A 91 8.26 4.73 -0.08
C ALA A 91 7.18 4.87 -1.18
N TYR A 92 7.37 5.78 -2.14
CA TYR A 92 6.45 5.97 -3.27
C TYR A 92 6.72 5.04 -4.46
N GLU A 93 7.83 4.32 -4.45
CA GLU A 93 8.31 3.54 -5.60
C GLU A 93 8.20 2.03 -5.37
N LEU A 94 7.92 1.58 -4.14
CA LEU A 94 7.84 0.15 -3.79
C LEU A 94 6.82 -0.62 -4.65
N SER A 95 5.65 -0.05 -4.95
CA SER A 95 4.64 -0.69 -5.80
C SER A 95 5.11 -0.84 -7.25
N ILE A 96 5.83 0.15 -7.79
CA ILE A 96 6.45 0.09 -9.13
C ILE A 96 7.50 -1.03 -9.16
N LEU A 97 8.39 -1.08 -8.16
CA LEU A 97 9.45 -2.07 -8.04
C LEU A 97 8.90 -3.49 -7.84
N HIS A 98 7.79 -3.61 -7.13
CA HIS A 98 7.04 -4.84 -6.97
C HIS A 98 6.45 -5.31 -8.29
N GLY A 99 5.77 -4.43 -9.04
CA GLY A 99 5.23 -4.77 -10.35
C GLY A 99 6.28 -5.21 -11.37
N MET A 100 7.49 -4.64 -11.32
CA MET A 100 8.63 -5.14 -12.11
C MET A 100 9.01 -6.59 -11.77
N ARG A 101 9.05 -6.93 -10.47
CA ARG A 101 9.37 -8.30 -10.02
C ARG A 101 8.30 -9.29 -10.47
N VAL A 102 7.03 -8.91 -10.34
CA VAL A 102 5.89 -9.73 -10.76
C VAL A 102 5.90 -9.91 -12.28
N LEU A 103 6.09 -8.85 -13.05
CA LEU A 103 6.17 -8.93 -14.50
C LEU A 103 7.33 -9.82 -14.95
N ALA A 104 8.50 -9.70 -14.31
CA ALA A 104 9.64 -10.57 -14.59
C ALA A 104 9.32 -12.06 -14.36
N GLU A 105 8.60 -12.37 -13.28
CA GLU A 105 8.18 -13.74 -12.98
C GLU A 105 7.18 -14.29 -14.01
N LEU A 106 6.28 -13.46 -14.51
CA LEU A 106 5.25 -13.87 -15.47
C LEU A 106 5.74 -13.95 -16.91
N THR A 107 6.77 -13.19 -17.28
CA THR A 107 7.23 -13.05 -18.67
C THR A 107 8.61 -13.65 -18.93
N ASP A 108 9.26 -14.21 -17.90
CA ASP A 108 10.65 -14.67 -17.92
C ASP A 108 11.66 -13.57 -18.33
N ARG A 109 11.25 -12.30 -18.23
CA ARG A 109 12.10 -11.13 -18.48
C ARG A 109 12.88 -10.77 -17.22
N GLY A 110 13.97 -11.49 -16.97
CA GLY A 110 14.84 -11.27 -15.80
C GLY A 110 15.41 -9.86 -15.64
N SER A 111 15.43 -9.05 -16.71
CA SER A 111 15.90 -7.66 -16.70
C SER A 111 15.11 -6.76 -15.73
N TYR A 112 13.78 -6.89 -15.63
CA TYR A 112 12.97 -6.07 -14.72
C TYR A 112 13.29 -6.39 -13.25
N ARG A 113 13.45 -7.68 -12.91
CA ARG A 113 13.87 -8.12 -11.56
C ARG A 113 15.26 -7.59 -11.23
N LEU A 114 16.20 -7.66 -12.17
CA LEU A 114 17.55 -7.13 -11.99
C LEU A 114 17.54 -5.61 -11.75
N ALA A 115 16.74 -4.85 -12.50
CA ALA A 115 16.63 -3.42 -12.32
C ALA A 115 16.01 -3.03 -10.97
N SER A 116 14.93 -3.72 -10.57
CA SER A 116 14.30 -3.56 -9.26
C SER A 116 15.31 -3.81 -8.12
N ASN A 117 16.04 -4.94 -8.17
CA ASN A 117 17.05 -5.27 -7.16
C ASN A 117 18.21 -4.26 -7.14
N ARG A 118 18.68 -3.78 -8.30
CA ARG A 118 19.75 -2.75 -8.37
C ARG A 118 19.29 -1.44 -7.73
N TYR A 119 18.05 -1.04 -7.99
CA TYR A 119 17.48 0.16 -7.39
C TYR A 119 17.38 0.07 -5.88
N LEU A 120 16.80 -1.01 -5.38
CA LEU A 120 16.69 -1.28 -3.95
C LEU A 120 18.07 -1.34 -3.28
N SER A 121 19.03 -2.02 -3.92
CA SER A 121 20.39 -2.12 -3.39
C SER A 121 21.06 -0.75 -3.30
N PHE A 122 20.91 0.09 -4.34
CA PHE A 122 21.42 1.46 -4.30
C PHE A 122 20.78 2.25 -3.15
N TYR A 123 19.45 2.25 -3.07
CA TYR A 123 18.73 3.04 -2.08
C TYR A 123 19.01 2.59 -0.64
N LEU A 124 19.09 1.28 -0.39
CA LEU A 124 19.44 0.73 0.92
C LEU A 124 20.91 0.95 1.29
N GLN A 125 21.80 1.22 0.33
CA GLN A 125 23.20 1.53 0.60
C GLN A 125 23.44 3.03 0.81
N GLN A 126 22.80 3.87 0.01
CA GLN A 126 23.07 5.32 -0.06
C GLN A 126 21.98 6.16 0.61
N GLY A 127 20.80 5.60 0.86
CA GLY A 127 19.64 6.31 1.41
C GLY A 127 19.72 6.61 2.91
N PHE A 128 20.78 6.22 3.60
CA PHE A 128 20.98 6.51 5.02
C PHE A 128 21.93 7.70 5.21
N PRO A 129 21.51 8.80 5.85
CA PRO A 129 22.42 9.87 6.22
C PRO A 129 23.57 9.36 7.07
N LYS A 130 24.76 9.95 6.91
CA LYS A 130 25.95 9.54 7.64
C LYS A 130 25.70 9.61 9.15
N GLY A 131 25.90 8.48 9.84
CA GLY A 131 25.70 8.38 11.29
C GLY A 131 24.24 8.20 11.72
N SER A 132 23.31 8.01 10.78
CA SER A 132 21.90 7.76 11.05
C SER A 132 21.48 6.36 10.61
N ASN A 133 20.60 5.73 11.39
CA ASN A 133 19.90 4.50 10.99
C ASN A 133 18.56 4.80 10.27
N ARG A 134 18.22 6.08 10.07
CA ARG A 134 17.01 6.49 9.38
C ARG A 134 17.20 6.45 7.88
N LEU A 135 16.39 5.65 7.19
CA LEU A 135 16.33 5.69 5.75
C LEU A 135 15.62 6.97 5.29
N ALA A 136 16.16 7.64 4.28
CA ALA A 136 15.55 8.83 3.68
C ALA A 136 14.35 8.45 2.80
N TRP A 137 13.24 8.07 3.41
CA TRP A 137 11.96 7.72 2.78
C TRP A 137 10.75 8.25 3.57
N GLY A 138 9.57 8.26 2.95
CA GLY A 138 8.33 8.76 3.57
C GLY A 138 7.97 10.18 3.10
N LYS A 139 7.03 10.85 3.73
CA LYS A 139 6.42 12.09 3.22
C LYS A 139 7.42 13.24 3.05
N ALA A 140 8.39 13.37 3.96
CA ALA A 140 9.37 14.46 3.95
C ALA A 140 10.83 14.03 3.75
N ASN A 141 11.12 12.73 3.61
CA ASN A 141 12.49 12.25 3.42
C ASN A 141 12.66 11.58 2.05
N TYR A 142 13.77 11.86 1.39
CA TYR A 142 14.04 11.42 0.03
C TYR A 142 15.55 11.40 -0.26
N PHE A 143 15.97 10.74 -1.33
CA PHE A 143 17.33 10.85 -1.85
C PHE A 143 17.42 11.96 -2.91
N ASP A 144 18.27 12.95 -2.69
CA ASP A 144 18.56 14.03 -3.65
C ASP A 144 19.70 13.59 -4.56
N PHE A 145 19.39 13.23 -5.81
CA PHE A 145 20.40 12.81 -6.77
C PHE A 145 21.26 13.95 -7.30
N ALA A 146 20.78 15.19 -7.27
CA ALA A 146 21.59 16.33 -7.70
C ALA A 146 22.74 16.58 -6.71
N LYS A 147 22.47 16.37 -5.42
CA LYS A 147 23.47 16.44 -4.35
C LYS A 147 24.14 15.09 -4.04
N ASN A 148 23.63 14.01 -4.62
CA ASN A 148 24.00 12.64 -4.32
C ASN A 148 24.01 12.35 -2.81
N CYS A 149 22.95 12.75 -2.12
CA CYS A 149 22.84 12.56 -0.67
C CYS A 149 21.39 12.30 -0.22
N PRO A 150 21.21 11.54 0.87
CA PRO A 150 19.93 11.42 1.53
C PRO A 150 19.55 12.72 2.25
N VAL A 151 18.30 13.13 2.09
CA VAL A 151 17.68 14.26 2.79
C VAL A 151 16.68 13.70 3.78
N CYS A 152 16.96 13.91 5.07
CA CYS A 152 16.03 13.59 6.15
C CYS A 152 15.71 14.86 6.92
N ASP A 153 14.44 15.19 7.04
CA ASP A 153 13.99 16.22 7.96
C ASP A 153 13.98 15.63 9.39
N SER A 154 14.77 16.21 10.28
CA SER A 154 14.83 15.78 11.68
C SER A 154 13.60 16.21 12.48
N SER A 155 12.86 17.21 12.00
CA SER A 155 11.70 17.79 12.70
C SER A 155 10.41 17.01 12.45
N GLU A 156 10.30 16.29 11.33
CA GLU A 156 9.20 15.37 11.10
C GLU A 156 9.50 13.99 11.69
N SER A 157 8.84 13.66 12.81
CA SER A 157 8.77 12.28 13.31
C SER A 157 8.14 11.38 12.24
N LEU A 158 8.85 10.30 11.88
CA LEU A 158 8.44 9.24 10.96
C LEU A 158 7.19 9.52 10.10
N SER A 159 7.24 10.38 9.10
CA SER A 159 6.15 10.42 8.12
C SER A 159 6.24 9.21 7.17
N ILE A 160 6.36 7.99 7.72
CA ILE A 160 6.13 6.78 6.94
C ILE A 160 4.72 6.89 6.39
N PHE A 161 4.68 6.74 5.08
CA PHE A 161 3.47 6.82 4.32
C PHE A 161 2.47 5.80 4.89
N ASN A 162 1.17 6.14 4.93
CA ASN A 162 0.10 5.28 5.48
C ASN A 162 -0.16 4.07 4.58
N ARG A 163 0.90 3.29 4.30
CA ARG A 163 0.88 2.12 3.45
C ARG A 163 1.75 1.01 4.01
N PRO A 164 1.29 -0.23 3.88
CA PRO A 164 2.10 -1.40 4.20
C PRO A 164 3.38 -1.46 3.35
N VAL A 165 4.45 -1.95 3.96
CA VAL A 165 5.74 -2.10 3.30
C VAL A 165 5.93 -3.57 2.91
N PRO A 166 6.32 -3.89 1.66
CA PRO A 166 6.72 -5.23 1.25
C PRO A 166 8.12 -5.57 1.82
N TRP A 167 8.18 -5.89 3.12
CA TRP A 167 9.43 -6.13 3.84
C TRP A 167 10.29 -7.24 3.23
N GLU A 168 9.68 -8.32 2.72
CA GLU A 168 10.37 -9.37 1.96
C GLU A 168 11.20 -8.82 0.82
N MET A 169 10.66 -7.85 0.07
CA MET A 169 11.33 -7.28 -1.08
C MET A 169 12.61 -6.52 -0.70
N LEU A 170 12.58 -5.80 0.43
CA LEU A 170 13.76 -5.13 0.97
C LEU A 170 14.77 -6.15 1.52
N TRP A 171 14.26 -7.15 2.26
CA TRP A 171 15.06 -8.17 2.91
C TRP A 171 15.81 -9.06 1.92
N ASP A 172 15.18 -9.45 0.81
CA ASP A 172 15.83 -10.23 -0.25
C ASP A 172 17.07 -9.54 -0.85
N VAL A 173 17.11 -8.20 -0.79
CA VAL A 173 18.20 -7.39 -1.36
C VAL A 173 19.27 -7.09 -0.32
N SER A 174 18.88 -6.68 0.88
CA SER A 174 19.82 -6.50 1.99
C SER A 174 19.11 -6.72 3.34
N PRO A 175 19.25 -7.92 3.94
CA PRO A 175 18.74 -8.20 5.28
C PRO A 175 19.26 -7.23 6.34
N GLU A 176 20.56 -6.91 6.28
CA GLU A 176 21.23 -6.06 7.26
C GLU A 176 20.70 -4.63 7.23
N ARG A 177 20.55 -4.04 6.04
CA ARG A 177 19.99 -2.69 5.88
C ARG A 177 18.51 -2.65 6.20
N THR A 178 17.75 -3.67 5.82
CA THR A 178 16.34 -3.79 6.17
C THR A 178 16.16 -3.83 7.69
N LYS A 179 17.00 -4.60 8.40
CA LYS A 179 17.00 -4.62 9.87
C LYS A 179 17.28 -3.23 10.47
N LEU A 180 18.18 -2.42 9.89
CA LEU A 180 18.42 -1.05 10.35
C LEU A 180 17.18 -0.16 10.19
N VAL A 181 16.42 -0.29 9.09
CA VAL A 181 15.14 0.43 8.92
C VAL A 181 14.17 0.05 10.03
N ILE A 182 14.05 -1.25 10.36
CA ILE A 182 13.14 -1.73 11.41
C ILE A 182 13.60 -1.27 12.81
N LEU A 183 14.91 -1.20 13.06
CA LEU A 183 15.47 -0.63 14.29
C LEU A 183 15.17 0.87 14.43
N ASP A 184 15.19 1.62 13.33
CA ASP A 184 14.76 3.02 13.33
C ASP A 184 13.28 3.15 13.74
N LEU A 185 12.40 2.26 13.29
CA LEU A 185 10.99 2.21 13.76
C LEU A 185 10.91 1.96 15.27
N GLU A 186 11.66 0.99 15.78
CA GLU A 186 11.69 0.69 17.21
C GLU A 186 12.13 1.90 18.05
N SER A 187 13.17 2.61 17.59
CA SER A 187 13.68 3.80 18.28
C SER A 187 12.64 4.92 18.36
N GLN A 188 11.79 5.05 17.34
CA GLN A 188 10.76 6.10 17.28
C GLN A 188 9.55 5.78 18.14
N LEU A 189 9.26 4.49 18.34
CA LEU A 189 8.24 4.04 19.27
C LEU A 189 8.78 3.91 20.71
N GLN A 190 10.06 4.18 20.95
CA GLN A 190 10.67 4.07 22.27
C GLN A 190 9.91 4.78 23.40
N PRO A 191 9.40 6.01 23.19
CA PRO A 191 8.61 6.71 24.20
C PRO A 191 7.29 6.01 24.58
N LEU A 192 6.79 5.09 23.75
CA LEU A 192 5.54 4.34 24.00
C LEU A 192 5.76 2.98 24.68
N TRP A 193 7.01 2.55 24.84
CA TRP A 193 7.30 1.34 25.57
C TRP A 193 7.11 1.56 27.08
N PRO A 194 6.51 0.61 27.81
CA PRO A 194 6.41 0.71 29.25
C PRO A 194 7.83 0.81 29.79
N VAL A 195 8.14 1.94 30.44
CA VAL A 195 9.36 2.09 31.20
C VAL A 195 9.35 0.95 32.21
N GLN A 196 10.25 -0.03 32.05
CA GLN A 196 10.44 -1.04 33.09
C GLN A 196 10.65 -0.27 34.38
N ALA A 197 9.81 -0.53 35.38
CA ALA A 197 9.76 0.23 36.62
C ALA A 197 11.09 0.14 37.39
N SER A 198 12.10 0.91 36.98
CA SER A 198 13.32 1.15 37.74
C SER A 198 13.11 2.44 38.52
N GLU A 199 12.45 2.33 39.68
CA GLU A 199 12.46 3.16 40.91
C GLU A 199 12.53 4.70 40.85
N SER A 200 12.60 5.32 39.70
CA SER A 200 12.63 6.76 39.50
C SER A 200 11.40 7.14 38.70
N LYS A 201 10.33 7.47 39.44
CA LYS A 201 9.14 8.16 38.92
C LYS A 201 9.53 9.57 38.42
N LYS A 202 10.38 9.67 37.41
CA LYS A 202 10.42 10.88 36.60
C LYS A 202 9.31 10.74 35.58
N GLU A 203 8.18 11.35 35.89
CA GLU A 203 7.16 11.64 34.89
C GLU A 203 7.85 12.35 33.73
N ILE A 204 7.92 11.69 32.58
CA ILE A 204 8.31 12.37 31.33
C ILE A 204 7.17 13.38 31.07
N PRO A 205 7.46 14.69 30.94
CA PRO A 205 6.43 15.67 30.62
C PRO A 205 5.66 15.24 29.37
N SER A 206 4.34 15.22 29.45
CA SER A 206 3.47 14.78 28.34
C SER A 206 3.64 15.62 27.06
N ALA A 207 4.18 16.84 27.19
CA ALA A 207 4.44 17.75 26.07
C ALA A 207 5.63 17.34 25.18
N ASP A 208 6.50 16.43 25.63
CA ASP A 208 7.74 16.06 24.92
C ASP A 208 7.63 14.74 24.15
N ILE A 209 6.48 14.05 24.22
CA ILE A 209 6.30 12.77 23.52
C ILE A 209 5.75 13.05 22.11
N PRO A 210 6.43 12.60 21.04
CA PRO A 210 5.97 12.81 19.68
C PRO A 210 4.60 12.16 19.47
N LYS A 211 3.72 12.87 18.74
CA LYS A 211 2.45 12.33 18.29
C LYS A 211 2.71 11.23 17.27
N ILE A 212 2.33 10.00 17.60
CA ILE A 212 2.49 8.83 16.76
C ILE A 212 1.09 8.40 16.29
N SER A 213 0.91 8.23 14.99
CA SER A 213 -0.37 7.79 14.42
C SER A 213 -0.59 6.30 14.65
N ALA A 214 -1.85 5.87 14.75
CA ALA A 214 -2.19 4.46 14.84
C ALA A 214 -1.66 3.65 13.65
N VAL A 215 -1.66 4.24 12.44
CA VAL A 215 -1.11 3.61 11.24
C VAL A 215 0.39 3.36 11.37
N GLN A 216 1.17 4.31 11.90
CA GLN A 216 2.61 4.11 12.14
C GLN A 216 2.87 2.95 13.11
N ILE A 217 2.05 2.82 14.16
CA ILE A 217 2.13 1.67 15.07
C ILE A 217 1.78 0.37 14.35
N GLY A 218 0.74 0.37 13.50
CA GLY A 218 0.37 -0.78 12.68
C GLY A 218 1.49 -1.23 11.73
N ILE A 219 2.11 -0.29 11.02
CA ILE A 219 3.24 -0.58 10.12
C ILE A 219 4.44 -1.11 10.91
N SER A 220 4.71 -0.55 12.09
CA SER A 220 5.78 -1.04 12.98
C SER A 220 5.49 -2.43 13.53
N MET A 221 4.24 -2.73 13.89
CA MET A 221 3.80 -4.08 14.28
C MET A 221 4.10 -5.08 13.17
N GLN A 222 3.75 -4.75 11.92
CA GLN A 222 4.04 -5.58 10.75
C GLN A 222 5.56 -5.79 10.59
N ALA A 223 6.35 -4.73 10.72
CA ALA A 223 7.81 -4.80 10.61
C ALA A 223 8.44 -5.70 11.67
N PHE A 224 8.00 -5.61 12.93
CA PHE A 224 8.50 -6.45 14.02
C PHE A 224 8.05 -7.91 13.89
N ALA A 225 6.80 -8.15 13.48
CA ALA A 225 6.31 -9.50 13.19
C ALA A 225 7.11 -10.17 12.07
N PHE A 226 7.38 -9.43 10.99
CA PHE A 226 8.26 -9.86 9.90
C PHE A 226 9.68 -10.16 10.40
N LEU A 227 10.28 -9.27 11.20
CA LEU A 227 11.64 -9.48 11.69
C LEU A 227 11.73 -10.69 12.64
N TYR A 228 10.71 -10.92 13.46
CA TYR A 228 10.57 -12.16 14.23
C TYR A 228 10.51 -13.38 13.31
N HIS A 229 9.66 -13.36 12.28
CA HIS A 229 9.56 -14.46 11.32
C HIS A 229 10.91 -14.80 10.66
N LYS A 230 11.72 -13.80 10.32
CA LYS A 230 13.04 -14.01 9.72
C LYS A 230 14.14 -14.44 10.69
N SER A 231 14.07 -14.02 11.95
CA SER A 231 15.17 -14.19 12.92
C SER A 231 14.91 -15.21 14.04
N GLY A 232 13.64 -15.49 14.34
CA GLY A 232 13.23 -16.26 15.53
C GLY A 232 13.43 -15.54 16.87
N ASP A 233 13.90 -14.29 16.87
CA ASP A 233 14.22 -13.55 18.08
C ASP A 233 12.95 -13.02 18.78
N LEU A 234 12.69 -13.56 19.97
CA LEU A 234 11.49 -13.27 20.78
C LEU A 234 11.34 -11.79 21.16
N HIS A 235 12.43 -11.01 21.15
CA HIS A 235 12.36 -9.55 21.34
C HIS A 235 11.40 -8.91 20.33
N TRP A 236 11.52 -9.27 19.05
CA TRP A 236 10.67 -8.72 18.00
C TRP A 236 9.21 -9.17 18.10
N LEU A 237 8.98 -10.40 18.55
CA LEU A 237 7.62 -10.86 18.83
C LEU A 237 6.99 -10.06 19.97
N GLN A 238 7.75 -9.78 21.04
CA GLN A 238 7.27 -8.94 22.15
C GLN A 238 6.96 -7.52 21.68
N ARG A 239 7.82 -6.92 20.84
CA ARG A 239 7.56 -5.60 20.25
C ARG A 239 6.30 -5.58 19.37
N ALA A 240 6.13 -6.57 18.50
CA ALA A 240 4.94 -6.70 17.67
C ALA A 240 3.66 -6.82 18.52
N ARG A 241 3.68 -7.67 19.55
CA ARG A 241 2.56 -7.83 20.50
C ARG A 241 2.23 -6.56 21.25
N HIS A 242 3.24 -5.84 21.73
CA HIS A 242 3.02 -4.56 22.39
C HIS A 242 2.34 -3.54 21.47
N CYS A 243 2.78 -3.44 20.21
CA CYS A 243 2.09 -2.59 19.23
C CYS A 243 0.63 -3.01 19.04
N GLY A 244 0.36 -4.31 18.91
CA GLY A 244 -1.01 -4.84 18.80
C GLY A 244 -1.87 -4.53 20.03
N ASP A 245 -1.29 -4.62 21.23
CA ASP A 245 -1.98 -4.28 22.48
C ASP A 245 -2.29 -2.78 22.58
N LEU A 246 -1.35 -1.91 22.19
CA LEU A 246 -1.59 -0.46 22.11
C LEU A 246 -2.75 -0.13 21.17
N LEU A 247 -2.78 -0.74 19.99
CA LEU A 247 -3.83 -0.54 18.99
C LEU A 247 -5.20 -1.06 19.46
N ASN A 248 -5.24 -2.22 20.10
CA ASN A 248 -6.48 -2.77 20.68
C ASN A 248 -6.99 -1.93 21.85
N GLN A 249 -6.09 -1.40 22.69
CA GLN A 249 -6.46 -0.54 23.82
C GLN A 249 -7.02 0.81 23.33
N SER A 250 -6.40 1.40 22.31
CA SER A 250 -6.87 2.68 21.77
C SER A 250 -8.23 2.56 21.09
N GLN A 251 -8.49 1.45 20.40
CA GLN A 251 -9.81 1.17 19.83
C GLN A 251 -10.89 1.03 20.92
N LYS A 252 -10.59 0.32 22.02
CA LYS A 252 -11.59 0.08 23.09
C LYS A 252 -11.93 1.33 23.90
N LYS A 253 -10.97 2.23 24.07
CA LYS A 253 -11.14 3.35 24.99
C LYS A 253 -11.91 4.53 24.39
N ASN A 254 -12.11 4.62 23.06
CA ASN A 254 -12.69 5.80 22.37
C ASN A 254 -12.14 7.16 22.88
N GLN A 255 -11.00 7.14 23.56
CA GLN A 255 -10.49 8.27 24.32
C GLN A 255 -9.05 8.51 23.87
N SER A 256 -8.85 9.72 23.37
CA SER A 256 -7.56 10.38 23.13
C SER A 256 -6.68 10.53 24.38
N THR A 257 -7.05 9.95 25.54
CA THR A 257 -6.39 10.16 26.83
C THR A 257 -5.07 9.40 27.03
N GLN A 258 -4.69 8.50 26.13
CA GLN A 258 -3.26 8.19 25.95
C GLN A 258 -2.69 9.24 24.98
N GLY A 259 -2.44 10.45 25.51
CA GLY A 259 -2.29 11.73 24.78
C GLY A 259 -1.30 11.84 23.61
N ASN A 260 -0.65 10.74 23.21
CA ASN A 260 0.34 10.70 22.14
C ASN A 260 -0.06 9.79 20.97
N LEU A 261 -1.10 8.97 21.10
CA LEU A 261 -1.63 8.18 19.98
C LEU A 261 -2.77 8.94 19.30
N GLN A 262 -2.71 9.07 17.97
CA GLN A 262 -3.75 9.76 17.20
C GLN A 262 -4.32 8.88 16.08
N TRP A 263 -5.64 8.84 16.02
CA TRP A 263 -6.38 8.46 14.82
C TRP A 263 -6.61 9.75 14.03
N GLN A 264 -5.87 9.92 12.93
CA GLN A 264 -5.91 11.15 12.14
C GLN A 264 -7.07 11.13 11.15
N HIS A 265 -7.40 9.94 10.65
CA HIS A 265 -8.47 9.74 9.68
C HIS A 265 -9.31 8.52 10.03
N SER A 266 -10.59 8.56 9.65
CA SER A 266 -11.52 7.44 9.80
C SER A 266 -10.97 6.14 9.20
N PHE A 267 -10.27 6.25 8.08
CA PHE A 267 -9.67 5.12 7.34
C PHE A 267 -8.41 4.53 7.96
N ASP A 268 -7.81 5.18 8.97
CA ASP A 268 -6.63 4.64 9.65
C ASP A 268 -6.92 3.26 10.26
N GLN A 269 -8.15 3.02 10.74
CA GLN A 269 -8.58 1.72 11.25
C GLN A 269 -8.50 0.61 10.19
N VAL A 270 -8.81 0.94 8.94
CA VAL A 270 -8.80 -0.02 7.84
C VAL A 270 -7.36 -0.42 7.55
N THR A 271 -6.45 0.55 7.42
CA THR A 271 -5.01 0.28 7.26
C THR A 271 -4.43 -0.49 8.44
N VAL A 272 -4.83 -0.17 9.68
CA VAL A 272 -4.41 -0.91 10.88
C VAL A 272 -4.92 -2.34 10.86
N ALA A 273 -6.18 -2.58 10.46
CA ALA A 273 -6.73 -3.93 10.30
C ALA A 273 -5.91 -4.76 9.30
N TYR A 274 -5.49 -4.16 8.19
CA TYR A 274 -4.58 -4.81 7.26
C TYR A 274 -3.23 -5.17 7.91
N CYS A 275 -2.64 -4.26 8.69
CA CYS A 275 -1.40 -4.51 9.41
C CYS A 275 -1.53 -5.66 10.42
N PHE A 276 -2.67 -5.78 11.12
CA PHE A 276 -2.98 -6.93 11.98
C PHE A 276 -3.00 -8.24 11.18
N MET A 277 -3.69 -8.26 10.04
CA MET A 277 -3.77 -9.46 9.20
C MET A 277 -2.42 -9.90 8.65
N LYS A 278 -1.59 -8.94 8.19
CA LYS A 278 -0.24 -9.26 7.70
C LYS A 278 0.63 -9.78 8.83
N SER A 279 0.67 -9.09 9.97
CA SER A 279 1.40 -9.54 11.16
C SER A 279 0.97 -10.94 11.61
N TRP A 280 -0.33 -11.23 11.56
CA TRP A 280 -0.89 -12.52 11.96
C TRP A 280 -0.39 -13.68 11.09
N ARG A 281 -0.15 -13.42 9.79
CA ARG A 281 0.40 -14.43 8.88
C ARG A 281 1.90 -14.67 9.07
N GLU A 282 2.64 -13.69 9.58
CA GLU A 282 4.07 -13.83 9.88
C GLU A 282 4.34 -14.66 11.14
N VAL A 283 3.44 -14.56 12.13
CA VAL A 283 3.62 -15.15 13.48
C VAL A 283 2.80 -16.43 13.63
N ALA A 284 3.45 -17.57 13.41
CA ALA A 284 2.82 -18.88 13.62
C ALA A 284 2.31 -19.04 15.06
N GLY A 285 1.04 -19.45 15.20
CA GLY A 285 0.41 -19.70 16.49
C GLY A 285 -0.18 -18.48 17.20
N GLU A 286 0.02 -17.26 16.67
CA GLU A 286 -0.71 -16.08 17.14
C GLU A 286 -2.22 -16.27 16.89
N GLN A 287 -3.07 -16.01 17.88
CA GLN A 287 -4.51 -16.33 17.80
C GLN A 287 -5.39 -15.08 17.70
N ASN A 288 -4.93 -13.96 18.23
CA ASN A 288 -5.83 -12.83 18.50
C ASN A 288 -5.87 -11.80 17.36
N TRP A 289 -4.77 -11.63 16.64
CA TRP A 289 -4.63 -10.55 15.64
C TRP A 289 -5.59 -10.66 14.46
N GLY A 290 -5.86 -11.87 13.96
CA GLY A 290 -6.88 -12.08 12.93
C GLY A 290 -8.29 -11.70 13.40
N GLY A 291 -8.60 -11.96 14.67
CA GLY A 291 -9.84 -11.52 15.33
C GLY A 291 -9.91 -9.99 15.43
N SER A 292 -8.85 -9.34 15.92
CA SER A 292 -8.77 -7.87 16.02
C SER A 292 -8.99 -7.18 14.67
N ALA A 293 -8.30 -7.62 13.61
CA ALA A 293 -8.47 -7.05 12.28
C ALA A 293 -9.91 -7.12 11.79
N LYS A 294 -10.54 -8.28 11.97
CA LYS A 294 -11.94 -8.51 11.60
C LYS A 294 -12.87 -7.58 12.38
N GLU A 295 -12.75 -7.53 13.70
CA GLU A 295 -13.61 -6.67 14.53
C GLU A 295 -13.40 -5.18 14.22
N MET A 296 -12.18 -4.74 13.84
CA MET A 296 -11.94 -3.38 13.34
C MET A 296 -12.74 -3.07 12.07
N ILE A 297 -12.72 -3.96 11.08
CA ILE A 297 -13.49 -3.75 9.83
C ILE A 297 -14.99 -3.74 10.09
N LEU A 298 -15.49 -4.63 10.95
CA LEU A 298 -16.91 -4.69 11.29
C LEU A 298 -17.36 -3.47 12.10
N ALA A 299 -16.55 -3.02 13.05
CA ALA A 299 -16.84 -1.82 13.83
C ALA A 299 -16.81 -0.56 12.95
N PHE A 300 -15.87 -0.48 12.01
CA PHE A 300 -15.83 0.59 11.03
C PHE A 300 -17.10 0.60 10.18
N ASP A 301 -17.49 -0.53 9.58
CA ASP A 301 -18.72 -0.64 8.77
C ASP A 301 -19.95 -0.23 9.58
N GLN A 302 -20.10 -0.73 10.81
CA GLN A 302 -21.23 -0.40 11.67
C GLN A 302 -21.31 1.08 12.03
N SER A 303 -20.17 1.78 12.14
CA SER A 303 -20.13 3.17 12.59
C SER A 303 -20.17 4.16 11.42
N ALA A 304 -19.67 3.76 10.25
CA ALA A 304 -19.51 4.62 9.09
C ALA A 304 -20.59 4.40 8.02
N PHE A 305 -21.18 3.21 7.93
CA PHE A 305 -22.14 2.91 6.88
C PHE A 305 -23.54 3.44 7.19
N GLU A 306 -24.10 4.21 6.26
CA GLU A 306 -25.48 4.69 6.33
C GLU A 306 -26.37 3.92 5.35
N ASP A 307 -27.26 3.10 5.89
CA ASP A 307 -28.16 2.23 5.11
C ASP A 307 -29.07 3.02 4.15
N GLU A 308 -29.55 4.20 4.56
CA GLU A 308 -30.48 5.02 3.78
C GLU A 308 -29.84 5.56 2.49
N GLU A 309 -28.58 5.99 2.58
CA GLU A 309 -27.84 6.58 1.48
C GLU A 309 -26.94 5.57 0.76
N GLY A 310 -26.73 4.40 1.35
CA GLY A 310 -25.93 3.32 0.79
C GLY A 310 -24.45 3.68 0.63
N ARG A 311 -23.89 4.48 1.56
CA ARG A 311 -22.51 4.97 1.53
C ARG A 311 -21.84 4.92 2.90
N TRP A 312 -20.50 5.00 2.92
CA TRP A 312 -19.71 5.17 4.14
C TRP A 312 -19.37 6.65 4.35
N ASN A 313 -19.66 7.16 5.53
CA ASN A 313 -19.28 8.50 5.96
C ASN A 313 -17.94 8.49 6.70
N SER A 314 -17.28 9.65 6.70
CA SER A 314 -16.12 9.84 7.56
C SER A 314 -16.55 9.89 9.02
N VAL A 315 -15.83 9.18 9.86
CA VAL A 315 -16.09 9.05 11.29
C VAL A 315 -14.98 9.76 12.09
N ASP A 316 -15.35 10.67 12.98
CA ASP A 316 -14.41 11.16 13.98
C ASP A 316 -14.36 10.19 15.17
N TRP A 317 -13.28 9.41 15.22
CA TRP A 317 -13.01 8.44 16.28
C TRP A 317 -12.50 9.09 17.58
N ASN A 318 -12.22 10.40 17.58
CA ASN A 318 -11.77 11.12 18.77
C ASN A 318 -12.92 11.77 19.56
N ALA A 319 -14.16 11.68 19.07
CA ALA A 319 -15.33 12.25 19.74
C ALA A 319 -15.74 11.42 20.98
N GLU A 320 -15.84 12.09 22.14
CA GLU A 320 -15.89 11.48 23.48
C GLU A 320 -17.11 10.60 23.77
N SER A 321 -18.19 10.69 23.00
CA SER A 321 -19.47 10.04 23.36
C SER A 321 -19.94 9.03 22.32
N HIS A 322 -19.74 9.27 21.03
CA HIS A 322 -19.98 8.32 19.94
C HIS A 322 -19.13 8.74 18.74
N PRO A 323 -18.70 7.82 17.87
CA PRO A 323 -18.17 8.20 16.56
C PRO A 323 -19.20 9.11 15.87
N ILE A 324 -18.87 10.40 15.75
CA ILE A 324 -19.76 11.37 15.11
C ILE A 324 -19.43 11.34 13.62
N PRO A 325 -20.40 11.14 12.72
CA PRO A 325 -20.18 11.40 11.30
C PRO A 325 -19.66 12.83 11.16
N CYS A 326 -18.42 13.01 10.72
CA CYS A 326 -17.89 14.34 10.53
C CYS A 326 -18.39 14.87 9.18
N TRP A 327 -19.47 15.65 9.23
CA TRP A 327 -20.12 16.27 8.07
C TRP A 327 -19.24 17.30 7.33
N GLU A 328 -18.02 17.56 7.81
CA GLU A 328 -17.15 18.63 7.27
C GLU A 328 -16.14 18.21 6.20
N SER A 329 -16.03 16.94 5.80
CA SER A 329 -15.23 16.62 4.59
C SER A 329 -15.68 15.39 3.80
N LEU A 330 -16.92 15.41 3.31
CA LEU A 330 -17.31 14.83 2.00
C LEU A 330 -18.45 15.70 1.42
N ARG A 331 -18.17 16.99 1.22
CA ARG A 331 -19.09 17.89 0.50
C ARG A 331 -18.98 17.65 -1.01
N SER A 332 -19.43 16.49 -1.47
CA SER A 332 -20.12 16.40 -2.75
C SER A 332 -21.37 15.56 -2.52
N SER A 333 -22.51 16.12 -2.87
CA SER A 333 -23.81 15.43 -2.93
C SER A 333 -23.86 14.31 -3.98
N GLU A 334 -22.70 13.81 -4.42
CA GLU A 334 -22.52 12.78 -5.43
C GLU A 334 -21.50 11.79 -4.86
N VAL A 335 -21.98 10.59 -4.57
CA VAL A 335 -21.12 9.43 -4.28
C VAL A 335 -20.36 9.13 -5.55
N ASP A 336 -19.16 9.69 -5.65
CA ASP A 336 -18.36 9.65 -6.86
C ASP A 336 -17.29 8.56 -6.79
N PHE A 337 -16.91 8.03 -7.95
CA PHE A 337 -15.72 7.22 -8.16
C PHE A 337 -14.40 7.94 -7.76
N THR A 338 -14.49 9.14 -7.17
CA THR A 338 -13.40 9.99 -6.72
C THR A 338 -13.05 9.80 -5.23
N GLU A 339 -13.79 8.96 -4.51
CA GLU A 339 -13.47 8.58 -3.13
C GLU A 339 -12.64 7.29 -3.09
N PRO A 340 -11.30 7.38 -3.06
CA PRO A 340 -10.44 6.19 -3.13
C PRO A 340 -10.60 5.25 -1.93
N SER A 341 -11.12 5.80 -0.84
CA SER A 341 -11.24 5.17 0.46
C SER A 341 -12.26 4.03 0.48
N VAL A 342 -13.35 4.12 -0.29
CA VAL A 342 -14.33 3.02 -0.45
C VAL A 342 -13.68 1.81 -1.11
N GLY A 343 -12.89 2.03 -2.17
CA GLY A 343 -12.15 0.96 -2.83
C GLY A 343 -11.13 0.30 -1.89
N GLU A 344 -10.42 1.10 -1.09
CA GLU A 344 -9.46 0.59 -0.10
C GLU A 344 -10.13 -0.23 1.01
N LEU A 345 -11.25 0.26 1.58
CA LEU A 345 -12.07 -0.50 2.52
C LEU A 345 -12.49 -1.84 1.93
N GLY A 346 -13.02 -1.82 0.71
CA GLY A 346 -13.44 -3.03 0.03
C GLY A 346 -12.30 -4.03 -0.14
N ARG A 347 -11.10 -3.58 -0.54
CA ARG A 347 -9.92 -4.44 -0.71
C ARG A 347 -9.50 -5.08 0.61
N ILE A 348 -9.41 -4.29 1.68
CA ILE A 348 -9.01 -4.81 2.99
C ILE A 348 -10.09 -5.75 3.54
N ALA A 349 -11.37 -5.42 3.39
CA ALA A 349 -12.47 -6.29 3.80
C ALA A 349 -12.47 -7.61 3.01
N ALA A 350 -12.18 -7.58 1.70
CA ALA A 350 -12.02 -8.78 0.87
C ALA A 350 -10.84 -9.63 1.37
N TYR A 351 -9.70 -9.00 1.67
CA TYR A 351 -8.54 -9.68 2.20
C TYR A 351 -8.80 -10.33 3.56
N VAL A 352 -9.34 -9.57 4.52
CA VAL A 352 -9.70 -10.06 5.86
C VAL A 352 -10.71 -11.20 5.74
N GLY A 353 -11.79 -11.01 4.98
CA GLY A 353 -12.83 -12.02 4.77
C GLY A 353 -12.32 -13.28 4.07
N GLY A 354 -11.41 -13.15 3.10
CA GLY A 354 -10.80 -14.28 2.40
C GLY A 354 -9.89 -15.12 3.29
N VAL A 355 -9.03 -14.46 4.08
CA VAL A 355 -8.08 -15.15 4.98
C VAL A 355 -8.80 -15.75 6.20
N THR A 356 -9.74 -15.01 6.82
CA THR A 356 -10.47 -15.48 8.01
C THR A 356 -11.70 -16.33 7.67
N ARG A 357 -12.12 -16.37 6.40
CA ARG A 357 -13.37 -16.94 5.92
C ARG A 357 -14.62 -16.32 6.57
N ASP A 358 -14.54 -15.05 7.01
CA ASP A 358 -15.70 -14.34 7.57
C ASP A 358 -16.55 -13.71 6.45
N GLN A 359 -17.77 -14.23 6.30
CA GLN A 359 -18.71 -13.80 5.27
C GLN A 359 -19.18 -12.35 5.45
N ARG A 360 -19.17 -11.81 6.68
CA ARG A 360 -19.61 -10.43 6.94
C ARG A 360 -18.60 -9.44 6.34
N CYS A 361 -17.30 -9.71 6.47
CA CYS A 361 -16.26 -8.93 5.79
C CYS A 361 -16.37 -9.03 4.26
N LEU A 362 -16.67 -10.22 3.72
CA LEU A 362 -16.92 -10.37 2.28
C LEU A 362 -18.17 -9.60 1.82
N ASN A 363 -19.21 -9.50 2.65
CA ASN A 363 -20.39 -8.70 2.36
C ASN A 363 -20.06 -7.21 2.29
N ILE A 364 -19.19 -6.70 3.18
CA ILE A 364 -18.68 -5.32 3.13
C ILE A 364 -17.92 -5.09 1.81
N ALA A 365 -17.03 -5.99 1.44
CA ALA A 365 -16.28 -5.90 0.17
C ALA A 365 -17.21 -5.89 -1.05
N ASN A 366 -18.21 -6.78 -1.08
CA ASN A 366 -19.21 -6.81 -2.14
C ASN A 366 -20.05 -5.52 -2.19
N ARG A 367 -20.38 -4.94 -1.04
CA ARG A 367 -21.12 -3.67 -0.96
C ARG A 367 -20.27 -2.52 -1.51
N ALA A 368 -19.00 -2.46 -1.14
CA ALA A 368 -18.06 -1.47 -1.68
C ALA A 368 -17.91 -1.60 -3.20
N PHE A 369 -17.82 -2.82 -3.71
CA PHE A 369 -17.82 -3.07 -5.15
C PHE A 369 -19.11 -2.61 -5.82
N GLN A 370 -20.30 -2.91 -5.25
CA GLN A 370 -21.58 -2.47 -5.81
C GLN A 370 -21.69 -0.94 -5.89
N GLN A 371 -21.14 -0.23 -4.90
CA GLN A 371 -21.09 1.23 -4.92
C GLN A 371 -20.22 1.72 -6.08
N LEU A 372 -19.01 1.18 -6.24
CA LEU A 372 -18.13 1.51 -7.36
C LEU A 372 -18.71 1.12 -8.72
N GLU A 373 -19.45 0.01 -8.80
CA GLU A 373 -20.07 -0.50 -10.02
C GLU A 373 -21.20 0.41 -10.53
N ARG A 374 -21.94 1.05 -9.60
CA ARG A 374 -23.01 2.00 -9.92
C ARG A 374 -22.48 3.39 -10.27
N ALA A 375 -21.33 3.77 -9.71
CA ALA A 375 -20.73 5.07 -9.98
C ALA A 375 -20.27 5.18 -11.45
N PRO A 376 -20.59 6.29 -12.14
CA PRO A 376 -20.10 6.49 -13.49
C PRO A 376 -18.58 6.62 -13.48
N ILE A 377 -17.90 5.93 -14.41
CA ILE A 377 -16.46 6.07 -14.58
C ILE A 377 -16.15 7.51 -15.04
N PRO A 378 -15.36 8.29 -14.29
CA PRO A 378 -15.11 9.69 -14.60
C PRO A 378 -14.28 9.81 -15.88
N THR A 379 -14.46 10.93 -16.59
CA THR A 379 -13.67 11.25 -17.81
C THR A 379 -12.19 11.45 -17.53
N ARG A 380 -11.85 11.81 -16.28
CA ARG A 380 -10.49 11.85 -15.73
C ARG A 380 -10.49 11.09 -14.41
N MET A 381 -9.96 9.88 -14.44
CA MET A 381 -9.86 9.00 -13.28
C MET A 381 -8.59 9.32 -12.51
N ASP A 382 -8.76 9.59 -11.22
CA ASP A 382 -7.64 9.63 -10.30
C ASP A 382 -6.99 8.23 -10.20
N LEU A 383 -5.66 8.18 -10.18
CA LEU A 383 -4.92 6.92 -10.19
C LEU A 383 -5.17 6.10 -8.93
N HIS A 384 -5.38 6.74 -7.78
CA HIS A 384 -5.69 6.03 -6.54
C HIS A 384 -7.02 5.29 -6.69
N CYS A 385 -8.05 6.01 -7.14
CA CYS A 385 -9.39 5.45 -7.33
C CYS A 385 -9.39 4.33 -8.38
N GLY A 386 -8.66 4.54 -9.48
CA GLY A 386 -8.47 3.51 -10.50
C GLY A 386 -7.76 2.27 -9.97
N ALA A 387 -6.69 2.43 -9.19
CA ALA A 387 -5.96 1.33 -8.57
C ALA A 387 -6.81 0.55 -7.57
N THR A 388 -7.50 1.23 -6.65
CA THR A 388 -8.30 0.56 -5.61
C THR A 388 -9.54 -0.12 -6.19
N GLY A 389 -10.23 0.51 -7.14
CA GLY A 389 -11.36 -0.11 -7.85
C GLY A 389 -10.96 -1.32 -8.69
N LEU A 390 -9.85 -1.22 -9.45
CA LEU A 390 -9.29 -2.34 -10.19
C LEU A 390 -8.88 -3.48 -9.26
N GLY A 391 -8.17 -3.16 -8.18
CA GLY A 391 -7.72 -4.10 -7.16
C GLY A 391 -8.88 -4.84 -6.49
N LEU A 392 -9.91 -4.11 -6.02
CA LEU A 392 -11.09 -4.68 -5.36
C LEU A 392 -11.81 -5.69 -6.26
N ALA A 393 -12.05 -5.32 -7.51
CA ALA A 393 -12.70 -6.21 -8.45
C ALA A 393 -11.89 -7.51 -8.64
N LEU A 394 -10.56 -7.41 -8.77
CA LEU A 394 -9.71 -8.59 -8.90
C LEU A 394 -9.62 -9.42 -7.62
N ASP A 395 -9.66 -8.78 -6.44
CA ASP A 395 -9.73 -9.45 -5.14
C ASP A 395 -11.03 -10.27 -5.02
N LEU A 396 -12.18 -9.69 -5.37
CA LEU A 396 -13.46 -10.40 -5.38
C LEU A 396 -13.53 -11.49 -6.43
N TYR A 397 -12.95 -11.28 -7.61
CA TYR A 397 -12.84 -12.32 -8.63
C TYR A 397 -12.06 -13.53 -8.12
N ASP A 398 -10.92 -13.30 -7.46
CA ASP A 398 -10.10 -14.40 -6.96
C ASP A 398 -10.78 -15.19 -5.83
N LEU A 399 -11.66 -14.54 -5.07
CA LEU A 399 -12.41 -15.15 -3.97
C LEU A 399 -13.68 -15.88 -4.42
N GLN A 400 -14.39 -15.33 -5.42
CA GLN A 400 -15.75 -15.78 -5.78
C GLN A 400 -15.86 -16.32 -7.21
N GLY A 401 -14.90 -16.02 -8.10
CA GLY A 401 -14.87 -16.52 -9.48
C GLY A 401 -15.92 -15.92 -10.43
N GLU A 402 -16.67 -14.89 -10.01
CA GLU A 402 -17.74 -14.31 -10.83
C GLU A 402 -17.21 -13.42 -11.96
N LYS A 403 -17.66 -13.66 -13.20
CA LYS A 403 -17.18 -12.94 -14.39
C LYS A 403 -17.38 -11.43 -14.35
N ARG A 404 -18.46 -10.94 -13.69
CA ARG A 404 -18.76 -9.51 -13.58
C ARG A 404 -17.60 -8.69 -13.00
N TYR A 405 -16.84 -9.29 -12.07
CA TYR A 405 -15.69 -8.63 -11.46
C TYR A 405 -14.57 -8.39 -12.48
N LEU A 406 -14.27 -9.38 -13.34
CA LEU A 406 -13.30 -9.20 -14.44
C LEU A 406 -13.79 -8.19 -15.48
N GLU A 407 -15.08 -8.19 -15.78
CA GLU A 407 -15.68 -7.24 -16.72
C GLU A 407 -15.56 -5.81 -16.20
N PHE A 408 -15.84 -5.59 -14.91
CA PHE A 408 -15.68 -4.29 -14.27
C PHE A 408 -14.21 -3.85 -14.19
N ALA A 409 -13.30 -4.74 -13.76
CA ALA A 409 -11.86 -4.50 -13.80
C ALA A 409 -11.38 -4.09 -15.20
N SER A 410 -11.88 -4.75 -16.24
CA SER A 410 -11.58 -4.43 -17.64
C SER A 410 -12.09 -3.04 -18.05
N LYS A 411 -13.28 -2.63 -17.59
CA LYS A 411 -13.81 -1.27 -17.83
C LYS A 411 -12.91 -0.20 -17.22
N ILE A 412 -12.47 -0.39 -15.97
CA ILE A 412 -11.53 0.52 -15.29
C ILE A 412 -10.20 0.59 -16.06
N ALA A 413 -9.62 -0.56 -16.39
CA ALA A 413 -8.36 -0.63 -17.13
C ALA A 413 -8.44 0.06 -18.50
N GLN A 414 -9.56 -0.10 -19.22
CA GLN A 414 -9.79 0.60 -20.48
C GLN A 414 -9.95 2.11 -20.29
N ALA A 415 -10.60 2.57 -19.22
CA ALA A 415 -10.72 3.99 -18.91
C ALA A 415 -9.35 4.61 -18.61
N LEU A 416 -8.56 3.99 -17.74
CA LEU A 416 -7.19 4.41 -17.42
C LEU A 416 -6.31 4.47 -18.68
N HIS A 417 -6.46 3.51 -19.60
CA HIS A 417 -5.73 3.50 -20.86
C HIS A 417 -6.19 4.62 -21.82
N LYS A 418 -7.50 4.79 -22.04
CA LYS A 418 -8.06 5.83 -22.93
C LYS A 418 -7.71 7.25 -22.49
N GLN A 419 -7.55 7.45 -21.18
CA GLN A 419 -7.22 8.73 -20.60
C GLN A 419 -5.72 9.04 -20.63
N ASP A 420 -4.90 8.13 -21.20
CA ASP A 420 -3.44 8.23 -21.12
C ASP A 420 -2.97 8.41 -19.65
N ALA A 421 -3.71 7.87 -18.68
CA ALA A 421 -3.51 8.19 -17.26
C ALA A 421 -2.10 7.83 -16.78
N LEU A 422 -1.56 6.70 -17.25
CA LEU A 422 -0.18 6.29 -16.98
C LEU A 422 0.85 7.21 -17.63
N ARG A 423 0.54 7.80 -18.80
CA ARG A 423 1.41 8.77 -19.49
C ARG A 423 1.35 10.14 -18.82
N PHE A 424 0.17 10.59 -18.40
CA PHE A 424 0.00 11.83 -17.64
C PHE A 424 0.64 11.76 -16.26
N ALA A 425 0.65 10.60 -15.61
CA ALA A 425 1.37 10.39 -14.36
C ALA A 425 2.90 10.64 -14.49
N MET A 426 3.42 10.49 -15.71
CA MET A 426 4.82 10.79 -16.04
C MET A 426 5.02 12.26 -16.48
N SER A 427 3.95 13.03 -16.71
CA SER A 427 4.06 14.41 -17.18
C SER A 427 4.47 15.36 -16.05
N PRO A 428 5.47 16.24 -16.26
CA PRO A 428 5.96 17.18 -15.24
C PRO A 428 5.02 18.35 -14.94
N THR A 429 3.86 18.44 -15.60
CA THR A 429 2.96 19.62 -15.56
C THR A 429 2.10 19.73 -14.30
N GLN A 430 2.15 18.78 -13.36
CA GLN A 430 1.42 18.91 -12.10
C GLN A 430 2.24 19.71 -11.08
N THR A 431 1.77 20.92 -10.80
CA THR A 431 2.46 21.98 -10.03
C THR A 431 2.47 21.79 -8.51
N GLU A 432 1.89 20.72 -7.98
CA GLU A 432 1.86 20.47 -6.53
C GLU A 432 2.85 19.37 -6.14
N GLN A 433 3.92 19.76 -5.42
CA GLN A 433 5.02 18.87 -5.04
C GLN A 433 4.58 17.67 -4.18
N ASN A 434 3.52 17.81 -3.38
CA ASN A 434 3.04 16.74 -2.48
C ASN A 434 2.12 15.73 -3.18
N SER A 435 1.33 16.14 -4.18
CA SER A 435 0.44 15.23 -4.92
C SER A 435 1.18 14.34 -5.92
N ALA A 436 2.31 14.82 -6.45
CA ALA A 436 3.10 14.06 -7.42
C ALA A 436 3.71 12.76 -6.87
N GLY A 437 4.21 12.75 -5.62
CA GLY A 437 4.75 11.54 -4.98
C GLY A 437 3.67 10.49 -4.72
N LEU A 438 2.54 10.96 -4.19
CA LEU A 438 1.30 10.18 -4.01
C LEU A 438 0.82 9.54 -5.32
N GLN A 439 0.76 10.30 -6.41
CA GLN A 439 0.34 9.75 -7.71
C GLN A 439 1.30 8.67 -8.23
N ARG A 440 2.61 8.78 -7.99
CA ARG A 440 3.60 7.77 -8.42
C ARG A 440 3.38 6.42 -7.76
N SER A 441 3.06 6.38 -6.47
CA SER A 441 2.80 5.10 -5.80
C SER A 441 1.56 4.42 -6.37
N HIS A 442 0.55 5.19 -6.74
CA HIS A 442 -0.65 4.67 -7.42
C HIS A 442 -0.38 4.18 -8.84
N VAL A 443 0.62 4.72 -9.55
CA VAL A 443 1.03 4.14 -10.84
C VAL A 443 1.47 2.68 -10.67
N GLY A 444 2.28 2.39 -9.66
CA GLY A 444 2.68 1.00 -9.38
C GLY A 444 1.49 0.09 -9.07
N ASP A 445 0.52 0.58 -8.29
CA ASP A 445 -0.69 -0.17 -7.95
C ASP A 445 -1.57 -0.44 -9.18
N VAL A 446 -1.73 0.55 -10.07
CA VAL A 446 -2.41 0.38 -11.36
C VAL A 446 -1.70 -0.67 -12.21
N LEU A 447 -0.37 -0.57 -12.36
CA LEU A 447 0.41 -1.51 -13.16
C LEU A 447 0.29 -2.94 -12.63
N LEU A 448 0.36 -3.14 -11.32
CA LEU A 448 0.12 -4.43 -10.67
C LEU A 448 -1.29 -4.96 -10.97
N GLY A 449 -2.31 -4.11 -10.87
CA GLY A 449 -3.69 -4.45 -11.23
C GLY A 449 -3.83 -4.86 -12.70
N LEU A 450 -3.18 -4.15 -13.62
CA LEU A 450 -3.18 -4.46 -15.06
C LEU A 450 -2.52 -5.82 -15.35
N ILE A 451 -1.37 -6.07 -14.72
CA ILE A 451 -0.65 -7.36 -14.82
C ILE A 451 -1.55 -8.50 -14.31
N ARG A 452 -2.20 -8.32 -13.15
CA ARG A 452 -3.11 -9.32 -12.56
C ARG A 452 -4.33 -9.55 -13.43
N LEU A 453 -4.94 -8.50 -13.97
CA LEU A 453 -6.09 -8.60 -14.87
C LEU A 453 -5.77 -9.44 -16.11
N ASP A 454 -4.63 -9.19 -16.76
CA ASP A 454 -4.19 -9.97 -17.91
C ASP A 454 -3.97 -11.44 -17.52
N HIS A 455 -3.29 -11.68 -16.39
CA HIS A 455 -3.01 -13.02 -15.85
C HIS A 455 -4.28 -13.83 -15.66
N ARG A 456 -5.30 -13.23 -15.04
CA ARG A 456 -6.61 -13.85 -14.81
C ARG A 456 -7.40 -14.06 -16.08
N THR A 457 -7.35 -13.10 -17.00
CA THR A 457 -8.07 -13.17 -18.27
C THR A 457 -7.52 -14.26 -19.20
N LEU A 458 -6.20 -14.47 -19.19
CA LEU A 458 -5.51 -15.50 -19.97
C LEU A 458 -5.52 -16.88 -19.29
N ARG A 459 -6.08 -17.00 -18.09
CA ARG A 459 -6.08 -18.23 -17.27
C ARG A 459 -4.68 -18.84 -17.14
N MET A 460 -3.65 -17.99 -17.03
CA MET A 460 -2.31 -18.49 -16.80
C MET A 460 -2.24 -19.21 -15.46
N ARG A 461 -1.39 -20.25 -15.33
CA ARG A 461 -1.23 -20.95 -14.05
C ARG A 461 -0.91 -19.92 -12.96
N SER A 462 -1.61 -20.01 -11.83
CA SER A 462 -1.38 -19.09 -10.73
C SER A 462 0.05 -19.24 -10.25
N VAL A 463 0.77 -18.12 -10.24
CA VAL A 463 1.99 -18.00 -9.48
C VAL A 463 1.57 -17.94 -8.02
N ARG A 464 1.64 -19.08 -7.32
CA ARG A 464 1.17 -19.22 -5.93
C ARG A 464 1.91 -18.31 -4.94
N THR A 465 3.04 -17.74 -5.35
CA THR A 465 3.96 -16.97 -4.52
C THR A 465 3.76 -15.46 -4.60
N THR A 466 3.03 -14.95 -5.59
CA THR A 466 2.82 -13.50 -5.71
C THR A 466 1.77 -13.03 -4.72
N ASP A 467 2.19 -12.15 -3.80
CA ASP A 467 1.26 -11.42 -2.96
C ASP A 467 0.67 -10.26 -3.76
N TRP A 468 -0.63 -10.32 -4.06
CA TRP A 468 -1.35 -9.25 -4.76
C TRP A 468 -1.98 -8.24 -3.80
N THR A 469 -1.73 -8.40 -2.50
CA THR A 469 -2.29 -7.53 -1.48
C THR A 469 -1.41 -6.28 -1.39
N TYR A 470 -2.01 -5.18 -1.83
CA TYR A 470 -1.43 -3.87 -2.15
C TYR A 470 -0.77 -3.78 -3.51
#